data_AF-A0A1Q3C3P6-F1
#
_entry.id   AF-A0A1Q3C3P6-F1
#
_cell.length_a   1.000
_cell.length_b   1.000
_cell.length_c   1.000
_cell.angle_alpha   90.00
_cell.angle_beta   90.00
_cell.angle_gamma   90.00
#
_symmetry.space_group_name_H-M   'P 1'
#
loop_
_entity.id
_entity.type
_entity.pdbx_description
1 polymer ?
#
loop_
_entity_poly.entity_id
_entity_poly.type
_entity_poly.pdbx_seq_one_letter_code
_entity_poly.pdbx_strand_id
1 'polypeptide(L)'
;NFTIHCKSKDDDVGSHVIPVGKSYDLSFRVNFTGTTLFFCSITSPEGSIDFDLYNAKRDMLRCPTQCNWTAAKAGLVADYEEKFVISPFKTHVNVLNRLNGDVIIHCKSKDDDVGSHLIHVGQSYDLNFRVNFIGTTLFFCSIISTEGSIDFDLYNAKRDMWRCPTQCDWIATKKG
;
A
#
# COMPACT_ATOMS: atom_id res chain seq x y z
N ASN A 1 -22.64 2.29 -8.08
CA ASN A 1 -22.87 2.35 -6.62
C ASN A 1 -21.91 1.37 -5.96
N PHE A 2 -21.65 1.54 -4.67
CA PHE A 2 -20.93 0.54 -3.87
C PHE A 2 -21.60 0.45 -2.50
N THR A 3 -21.41 -0.68 -1.81
CA THR A 3 -21.89 -0.82 -0.43
C THR A 3 -20.71 -0.64 0.51
N ILE A 4 -20.87 0.20 1.53
CA ILE A 4 -19.92 0.33 2.63
C ILE A 4 -20.52 -0.30 3.89
N HIS A 5 -19.80 -1.21 4.53
CA HIS A 5 -20.10 -1.67 5.89
C HIS A 5 -19.04 -1.09 6.81
N CYS A 6 -19.42 -0.45 7.91
CA CYS A 6 -18.48 0.01 8.92
C CYS A 6 -18.78 -0.56 10.31
N LYS A 7 -17.75 -0.77 11.11
CA LYS A 7 -17.85 -1.13 12.53
C LYS A 7 -16.64 -0.64 13.31
N SER A 8 -16.82 -0.38 14.59
CA SER A 8 -15.73 -0.23 15.54
C SER A 8 -15.51 -1.55 16.28
N LYS A 9 -14.63 -1.53 17.29
CA LYS A 9 -14.51 -2.67 18.22
C LYS A 9 -15.79 -2.89 19.03
N ASP A 10 -16.46 -1.81 19.40
CA ASP A 10 -17.53 -1.80 20.40
C ASP A 10 -18.93 -1.69 19.76
N ASP A 11 -19.02 -1.12 18.56
CA ASP A 11 -20.29 -0.81 17.87
C ASP A 11 -20.26 -1.27 16.41
N ASP A 12 -21.33 -1.91 15.95
CA ASP A 12 -21.56 -2.10 14.50
C ASP A 12 -22.33 -0.89 13.96
N VAL A 13 -21.75 -0.18 13.00
CA VAL A 13 -22.37 1.00 12.37
C VAL A 13 -23.37 0.55 11.29
N GLY A 14 -23.14 -0.63 10.71
CA GLY A 14 -24.00 -1.23 9.70
C GLY A 14 -23.54 -0.96 8.26
N SER A 15 -24.42 -1.34 7.33
CA SER A 15 -24.20 -1.31 5.88
C SER A 15 -25.02 -0.23 5.18
N HIS A 16 -24.40 0.50 4.26
CA HIS A 16 -25.01 1.57 3.47
C HIS A 16 -24.67 1.44 1.99
N VAL A 17 -25.67 1.59 1.11
CA VAL A 17 -25.46 1.63 -0.35
C VAL A 17 -25.24 3.07 -0.77
N ILE A 18 -24.08 3.36 -1.38
CA ILE A 18 -23.68 4.70 -1.80
C ILE A 18 -23.85 4.85 -3.31
N PRO A 19 -24.77 5.73 -3.78
CA PRO A 19 -24.92 6.03 -5.19
C PRO A 19 -23.68 6.72 -5.77
N VAL A 20 -23.52 6.64 -7.10
CA VAL A 20 -22.43 7.35 -7.79
C VAL A 20 -22.55 8.85 -7.57
N GLY A 21 -21.44 9.51 -7.19
CA GLY A 21 -21.40 10.96 -6.94
C GLY A 21 -22.03 11.39 -5.61
N LYS A 22 -22.34 10.46 -4.71
CA LYS A 22 -22.80 10.74 -3.34
C LYS A 22 -21.72 10.37 -2.32
N SER A 23 -21.76 11.01 -1.16
CA SER A 23 -20.89 10.73 -0.02
C SER A 23 -21.64 9.97 1.07
N TYR A 24 -20.86 9.33 1.94
CA TYR A 24 -21.30 8.81 3.22
C TYR A 24 -20.41 9.44 4.29
N ASP A 25 -21.04 9.93 5.35
CA ASP A 25 -20.39 10.68 6.40
C ASP A 25 -20.61 9.97 7.74
N LEU A 26 -19.51 9.67 8.44
CA LEU A 26 -19.52 9.07 9.78
C LEU A 26 -18.93 10.06 10.78
N SER A 27 -19.75 10.52 11.73
CA SER A 27 -19.35 11.46 12.78
C SER A 27 -19.22 10.75 14.13
N PHE A 28 -18.10 10.97 14.83
CA PHE A 28 -17.81 10.37 16.13
C PHE A 28 -16.85 11.24 16.95
N ARG A 29 -16.67 10.88 18.22
CA ARG A 29 -15.63 11.46 19.09
C ARG A 29 -14.55 10.43 19.36
N VAL A 30 -13.29 10.84 19.22
CA VAL A 30 -12.13 9.99 19.55
C VAL A 30 -12.08 9.82 21.07
N ASN A 31 -11.95 8.58 21.52
CA ASN A 31 -11.75 8.25 22.92
C ASN A 31 -10.43 8.80 23.46
N PHE A 32 -10.41 9.13 24.76
CA PHE A 32 -9.25 9.78 25.39
C PHE A 32 -7.98 8.91 25.37
N THR A 33 -8.11 7.59 25.27
CA THR A 33 -6.98 6.64 25.21
C THR A 33 -6.34 6.54 23.82
N GLY A 34 -6.89 7.21 22.80
CA GLY A 34 -6.33 7.18 21.44
C GLY A 34 -6.39 5.80 20.77
N THR A 35 -7.40 5.01 21.11
CA THR A 35 -7.61 3.65 20.55
C THR A 35 -8.81 3.54 19.63
N THR A 36 -9.46 4.68 19.31
CA THR A 36 -10.62 4.71 18.40
C THR A 36 -10.24 4.19 17.03
N LEU A 37 -11.00 3.22 16.54
CA LEU A 37 -10.72 2.51 15.30
C LEU A 37 -12.03 2.10 14.65
N PHE A 38 -12.22 2.52 13.41
CA PHE A 38 -13.33 2.12 12.55
C PHE A 38 -12.80 1.32 11.37
N PHE A 39 -13.21 0.06 11.32
CA PHE A 39 -12.94 -0.86 10.22
C PHE A 39 -14.14 -0.86 9.30
N CYS A 40 -13.89 -0.65 8.01
CA CYS A 40 -14.93 -0.67 7.00
C CYS A 40 -14.58 -1.61 5.85
N SER A 41 -15.58 -2.09 5.15
CA SER A 41 -15.44 -2.81 3.90
C SER A 41 -16.25 -2.11 2.82
N ILE A 42 -15.66 -1.91 1.65
CA ILE A 42 -16.38 -1.48 0.44
C ILE A 42 -16.51 -2.68 -0.46
N THR A 43 -17.74 -2.97 -0.88
CA THR A 43 -18.05 -4.04 -1.84
C THR A 43 -18.67 -3.44 -3.09
N SER A 44 -18.12 -3.82 -4.23
CA SER A 44 -18.55 -3.42 -5.57
C SER A 44 -18.47 -4.61 -6.54
N PRO A 45 -19.01 -4.49 -7.77
CA PRO A 45 -18.84 -5.53 -8.78
C PRO A 45 -17.36 -5.81 -9.16
N GLU A 46 -16.46 -4.85 -8.99
CA GLU A 46 -15.02 -5.03 -9.26
C GLU A 46 -14.26 -5.75 -8.14
N GLY A 47 -14.88 -5.90 -6.97
CA GLY A 47 -14.31 -6.57 -5.81
C GLY A 47 -14.63 -5.88 -4.48
N SER A 48 -14.01 -6.41 -3.42
CA SER A 48 -14.14 -5.91 -2.05
C SER A 48 -12.81 -5.45 -1.47
N ILE A 49 -12.84 -4.35 -0.72
CA ILE A 49 -11.70 -3.77 -0.01
C ILE A 49 -12.09 -3.58 1.45
N ASP A 50 -11.33 -4.20 2.34
CA ASP A 50 -11.38 -3.88 3.78
C ASP A 50 -10.35 -2.79 4.08
N PHE A 51 -10.67 -1.86 4.97
CA PHE A 51 -9.79 -0.76 5.34
C PHE A 51 -10.15 -0.15 6.69
N ASP A 52 -9.16 0.44 7.36
CA ASP A 52 -9.41 1.31 8.51
C ASP A 52 -9.86 2.68 8.00
N LEU A 53 -11.17 2.96 8.02
CA LEU A 53 -11.72 4.28 7.70
C LEU A 53 -11.15 5.35 8.62
N TYR A 54 -10.95 4.99 9.89
CA TYR A 54 -10.27 5.84 10.86
C TYR A 54 -9.47 4.98 11.85
N ASN A 55 -8.22 5.33 12.10
CA ASN A 55 -7.35 4.72 13.10
C ASN A 55 -6.68 5.83 13.90
N ALA A 56 -7.03 5.99 15.18
CA ALA A 56 -6.58 7.12 16.01
C ALA A 56 -5.05 7.29 16.04
N LYS A 57 -4.28 6.20 16.04
CA LYS A 57 -2.81 6.26 16.02
C LYS A 57 -2.25 6.86 14.72
N ARG A 58 -2.94 6.60 13.59
CA ARG A 58 -2.58 7.12 12.26
C ARG A 58 -3.17 8.51 12.01
N ASP A 59 -4.41 8.73 12.42
CA ASP A 59 -5.27 9.80 11.91
C ASP A 59 -5.41 11.01 12.81
N MET A 60 -5.15 10.90 14.13
CA MET A 60 -5.26 12.05 15.03
C MET A 60 -4.34 13.22 14.65
N LEU A 61 -3.15 12.91 14.12
CA LEU A 61 -2.22 13.92 13.61
C LEU A 61 -2.42 14.19 12.11
N ARG A 62 -2.81 13.16 11.35
CA ARG A 62 -2.97 13.25 9.89
C ARG A 62 -4.21 14.02 9.47
N CYS A 63 -5.31 13.92 10.19
CA CYS A 63 -6.57 14.58 9.85
C CYS A 63 -7.36 14.89 11.14
N PRO A 64 -6.97 15.96 11.87
CA PRO A 64 -7.47 16.20 13.23
C PRO A 64 -8.97 16.50 13.30
N THR A 65 -9.56 17.00 12.21
CA THR A 65 -10.97 17.41 12.16
C THR A 65 -11.79 16.59 11.15
N GLN A 66 -11.23 16.32 9.97
CA GLN A 66 -11.95 15.65 8.89
C GLN A 66 -11.00 14.77 8.08
N CYS A 67 -11.32 13.48 8.01
CA CYS A 67 -10.57 12.50 7.22
C CYS A 67 -11.41 12.10 5.99
N ASN A 68 -11.02 12.58 4.82
CA ASN A 68 -11.73 12.31 3.58
C ASN A 68 -11.10 11.14 2.81
N TRP A 69 -11.96 10.29 2.27
CA TRP A 69 -11.57 9.14 1.45
C TRP A 69 -12.36 9.19 0.14
N THR A 70 -11.65 9.00 -0.97
CA THR A 70 -12.23 8.93 -2.30
C THR A 70 -12.10 7.51 -2.83
N ALA A 71 -13.23 6.89 -3.15
CA ALA A 71 -13.25 5.63 -3.89
C ALA A 71 -12.95 5.90 -5.37
N ALA A 72 -11.82 5.37 -5.85
CA ALA A 72 -11.40 5.43 -7.25
C ALA A 72 -11.19 4.02 -7.81
N LYS A 73 -11.05 3.91 -9.13
CA LYS A 73 -10.81 2.62 -9.81
C LYS A 73 -9.54 1.91 -9.32
N ALA A 74 -8.50 2.68 -9.01
CA ALA A 74 -7.23 2.13 -8.50
C ALA A 74 -7.29 1.74 -7.00
N GLY A 75 -8.36 2.11 -6.29
CA GLY A 75 -8.51 1.89 -4.86
C GLY A 75 -9.05 3.10 -4.11
N LEU A 76 -8.95 3.05 -2.78
CA LEU A 76 -9.35 4.15 -1.91
C LEU A 76 -8.19 5.11 -1.71
N VAL A 77 -8.41 6.39 -1.99
CA VAL A 77 -7.40 7.45 -1.86
C VAL A 77 -7.79 8.35 -0.70
N ALA A 78 -6.91 8.49 0.29
CA ALA A 78 -7.09 9.51 1.32
C ALA A 78 -6.74 10.90 0.76
N ASP A 79 -7.62 11.87 1.01
CA ASP A 79 -7.45 13.25 0.57
C ASP A 79 -6.67 14.04 1.65
N TYR A 80 -5.34 13.91 1.62
CA TYR A 80 -4.39 14.64 2.47
C TYR A 80 -3.08 14.90 1.71
N GLU A 81 -2.20 15.77 2.23
CA GLU A 81 -0.92 16.14 1.58
C GLU A 81 -0.03 14.93 1.28
N GLU A 82 -0.07 13.90 2.14
CA GLU A 82 0.49 12.58 1.86
C GLU A 82 -0.63 11.65 1.35
N LYS A 83 -0.79 11.57 0.03
CA LYS A 83 -1.79 10.73 -0.63
C LYS A 83 -1.59 9.25 -0.29
N PHE A 84 -2.47 8.71 0.54
CA PHE A 84 -2.47 7.31 0.93
C PHE A 84 -3.42 6.52 0.03
N VAL A 85 -2.93 5.47 -0.66
CA VAL A 85 -3.73 4.68 -1.62
C VAL A 85 -3.86 3.23 -1.16
N ILE A 86 -5.09 2.81 -0.86
CA ILE A 86 -5.42 1.43 -0.51
C ILE A 86 -5.94 0.74 -1.77
N SER A 87 -5.08 -0.05 -2.41
CA SER A 87 -5.43 -0.83 -3.61
C SER A 87 -6.12 -2.16 -3.22
N PRO A 88 -7.22 -2.55 -3.90
CA PRO A 88 -7.77 -3.91 -3.79
C PRO A 88 -6.81 -4.98 -4.34
N PHE A 89 -5.94 -4.56 -5.26
CA PHE A 89 -5.04 -5.43 -6.00
C PHE A 89 -3.70 -5.56 -5.26
N LYS A 90 -3.04 -6.70 -5.47
CA LYS A 90 -1.65 -6.85 -5.04
C LYS A 90 -0.77 -5.86 -5.80
N THR A 91 0.22 -5.32 -5.12
CA THR A 91 1.30 -4.57 -5.75
C THR A 91 2.30 -5.57 -6.31
N HIS A 92 2.60 -5.40 -7.58
CA HIS A 92 3.60 -6.16 -8.31
C HIS A 92 4.83 -5.26 -8.54
N VAL A 93 5.99 -5.71 -8.09
CA VAL A 93 7.26 -5.01 -8.28
C VAL A 93 8.16 -5.85 -9.15
N ASN A 94 8.64 -5.28 -10.25
CA ASN A 94 9.53 -5.94 -11.20
C ASN A 94 10.90 -5.26 -11.21
N VAL A 95 11.97 -6.05 -11.29
CA VAL A 95 13.35 -5.56 -11.47
C VAL A 95 13.96 -6.22 -12.69
N LEU A 96 14.14 -5.45 -13.77
CA LEU A 96 14.79 -5.92 -15.01
C LEU A 96 16.31 -5.76 -14.93
N ASN A 97 17.06 -6.84 -15.16
CA ASN A 97 18.52 -6.77 -15.27
C ASN A 97 18.96 -6.33 -16.68
N ARG A 98 19.53 -5.11 -16.79
CA ARG A 98 20.19 -4.62 -18.02
C ARG A 98 21.70 -4.43 -17.86
N LEU A 99 22.31 -5.07 -16.86
CA LEU A 99 23.76 -5.12 -16.72
C LEU A 99 24.36 -6.15 -17.69
N ASN A 100 25.68 -6.13 -17.85
CA ASN A 100 26.39 -7.03 -18.77
C ASN A 100 26.60 -8.45 -18.19
N GLY A 101 26.10 -8.71 -16.98
CA GLY A 101 26.26 -9.99 -16.29
C GLY A 101 25.09 -10.28 -15.38
N ASP A 102 25.02 -11.54 -14.95
CA ASP A 102 24.00 -11.99 -14.01
C ASP A 102 24.20 -11.32 -12.65
N VAL A 103 23.08 -11.07 -11.97
CA VAL A 103 23.08 -10.46 -10.64
C VAL A 103 22.29 -11.29 -9.67
N ILE A 104 22.66 -11.25 -8.39
CA ILE A 104 21.88 -11.83 -7.31
C ILE A 104 21.17 -10.69 -6.60
N ILE A 105 19.84 -10.72 -6.57
CA ILE A 105 19.04 -9.85 -5.70
C ILE A 105 18.71 -10.60 -4.42
N HIS A 106 18.88 -9.96 -3.27
CA HIS A 106 18.39 -10.44 -1.99
C HIS A 106 17.46 -9.41 -1.40
N CYS A 107 16.24 -9.79 -1.04
CA CYS A 107 15.23 -8.87 -0.54
C CYS A 107 14.70 -9.32 0.81
N LYS A 108 14.39 -8.35 1.67
CA LYS A 108 13.70 -8.58 2.94
C LYS A 108 12.80 -7.41 3.28
N SER A 109 11.78 -7.68 4.06
CA SER A 109 10.98 -6.68 4.75
C SER A 109 11.41 -6.60 6.22
N LYS A 110 10.72 -5.77 7.01
CA LYS A 110 10.91 -5.75 8.47
C LYS A 110 10.54 -7.09 9.11
N ASP A 111 9.51 -7.75 8.59
CA ASP A 111 8.86 -8.89 9.26
C ASP A 111 9.27 -10.23 8.62
N ASP A 112 9.59 -10.24 7.33
CA ASP A 112 9.88 -11.44 6.54
C ASP A 112 11.13 -11.28 5.67
N ASP A 113 11.98 -12.32 5.63
CA ASP A 113 13.04 -12.46 4.64
C ASP A 113 12.48 -13.14 3.38
N VAL A 114 12.58 -12.47 2.23
CA VAL A 114 12.07 -12.99 0.94
C VAL A 114 13.10 -13.94 0.31
N GLY A 115 14.39 -13.76 0.64
CA GLY A 115 15.49 -14.58 0.14
C GLY A 115 16.20 -14.00 -1.08
N SER A 116 17.07 -14.83 -1.66
CA SER A 116 17.96 -14.46 -2.76
C SER A 116 17.58 -15.13 -4.08
N HIS A 117 17.67 -14.38 -5.18
CA HIS A 117 17.33 -14.83 -6.53
C HIS A 117 18.39 -14.39 -7.53
N LEU A 118 18.76 -15.30 -8.45
CA LEU A 118 19.62 -15.01 -9.58
C LEU A 118 18.78 -14.40 -10.72
N ILE A 119 19.20 -13.26 -11.25
CA ILE A 119 18.58 -12.59 -12.39
C ILE A 119 19.57 -12.58 -13.55
N HIS A 120 19.29 -13.38 -14.58
CA HIS A 120 20.11 -13.40 -15.79
C HIS A 120 20.01 -12.09 -16.58
N VAL A 121 21.00 -11.81 -17.42
CA VAL A 121 20.97 -10.66 -18.34
C VAL A 121 19.68 -10.67 -19.18
N GLY A 122 18.94 -9.55 -19.14
CA GLY A 122 17.68 -9.39 -19.87
C GLY A 122 16.47 -10.09 -19.24
N GLN A 123 16.62 -10.73 -18.08
CA GLN A 123 15.52 -11.30 -17.29
C GLN A 123 15.12 -10.36 -16.15
N SER A 124 13.97 -10.64 -15.54
CA SER A 124 13.46 -9.89 -14.40
C SER A 124 13.25 -10.75 -13.16
N TYR A 125 13.32 -10.08 -12.01
CA TYR A 125 12.79 -10.57 -10.74
C TYR A 125 11.44 -9.91 -10.46
N ASP A 126 10.51 -10.69 -9.90
CA ASP A 126 9.14 -10.27 -9.60
C ASP A 126 8.82 -10.50 -8.12
N LEU A 127 8.23 -9.49 -7.48
CA LEU A 127 7.78 -9.54 -6.09
C LEU A 127 6.34 -9.07 -6.00
N ASN A 128 5.46 -9.92 -5.46
CA ASN A 128 4.02 -9.67 -5.34
C ASN A 128 3.60 -9.63 -3.87
N PHE A 129 2.99 -8.54 -3.41
CA PHE A 129 2.53 -8.41 -2.01
C PHE A 129 1.31 -7.51 -1.89
N ARG A 130 0.69 -7.52 -0.70
CA ARG A 130 -0.29 -6.51 -0.32
C ARG A 130 0.37 -5.50 0.59
N VAL A 131 0.22 -4.22 0.26
CA VAL A 131 0.66 -3.13 1.13
C VAL A 131 -0.21 -3.11 2.38
N ASN A 132 0.41 -2.93 3.55
CA ASN A 132 -0.31 -2.85 4.81
C ASN A 132 -1.07 -1.51 4.91
N PHE A 133 -2.20 -1.52 5.61
CA PHE A 133 -3.11 -0.38 5.70
C PHE A 133 -2.59 0.76 6.59
N ILE A 134 -1.48 0.54 7.31
CA ILE A 134 -0.79 1.56 8.11
C ILE A 134 0.20 2.35 7.23
N GLY A 135 0.54 1.87 6.03
CA GLY A 135 1.49 2.54 5.14
C GLY A 135 2.94 2.38 5.55
N THR A 136 3.27 1.27 6.19
CA THR A 136 4.61 0.97 6.69
C THR A 136 5.29 -0.17 5.94
N THR A 137 4.65 -0.77 4.92
CA THR A 137 5.27 -1.81 4.10
C THR A 137 6.53 -1.28 3.43
N LEU A 138 7.62 -2.01 3.61
CA LEU A 138 8.94 -1.62 3.15
C LEU A 138 9.74 -2.88 2.82
N PHE A 139 10.28 -2.92 1.62
CA PHE A 139 11.19 -3.96 1.14
C PHE A 139 12.54 -3.33 0.83
N PHE A 140 13.56 -3.80 1.54
CA PHE A 140 14.95 -3.44 1.35
C PHE A 140 15.64 -4.57 0.60
N CYS A 141 16.37 -4.24 -0.45
CA CYS A 141 17.06 -5.22 -1.27
C CYS A 141 18.52 -4.85 -1.51
N SER A 142 19.32 -5.88 -1.72
CA SER A 142 20.72 -5.78 -2.14
C SER A 142 20.86 -6.45 -3.50
N ILE A 143 21.47 -5.78 -4.47
CA ILE A 143 21.87 -6.39 -5.74
C ILE A 143 23.38 -6.56 -5.72
N ILE A 144 23.85 -7.78 -5.95
CA ILE A 144 25.27 -8.14 -5.98
C ILE A 144 25.64 -8.63 -7.38
N SER A 145 26.73 -8.10 -7.91
CA SER A 145 27.32 -8.45 -9.19
C SER A 145 28.83 -8.60 -9.07
N THR A 146 29.51 -8.98 -10.16
CA THR A 146 30.98 -8.97 -10.23
C THR A 146 31.58 -7.56 -10.18
N GLU A 147 30.80 -6.53 -10.52
CA GLU A 147 31.25 -5.13 -10.55
C GLU A 147 31.05 -4.43 -9.18
N GLY A 148 30.30 -5.04 -8.26
CA GLY A 148 30.02 -4.50 -6.93
C GLY A 148 28.60 -4.82 -6.43
N SER A 149 28.23 -4.17 -5.33
CA SER A 149 26.92 -4.33 -4.69
C SER A 149 26.25 -2.99 -4.38
N ILE A 150 24.92 -2.95 -4.43
CA ILE A 150 24.10 -1.79 -4.04
C ILE A 150 22.93 -2.22 -3.17
N ASP A 151 22.68 -1.45 -2.11
CA ASP A 151 21.52 -1.58 -1.24
C ASP A 151 20.51 -0.47 -1.56
N PHE A 152 19.23 -0.80 -1.58
CA PHE A 152 18.17 0.16 -1.89
C PHE A 152 16.80 -0.29 -1.37
N ASP A 153 15.90 0.69 -1.19
CA ASP A 153 14.49 0.45 -0.93
C ASP A 153 13.79 0.08 -2.24
N LEU A 154 13.64 -1.21 -2.52
CA LEU A 154 12.92 -1.71 -3.69
C LEU A 154 11.46 -1.22 -3.68
N TYR A 155 10.84 -1.19 -2.50
CA TYR A 155 9.51 -0.64 -2.32
C TYR A 155 9.38 0.04 -0.96
N ASN A 156 8.90 1.28 -0.94
CA ASN A 156 8.61 2.02 0.28
C ASN A 156 7.19 2.59 0.20
N ALA A 157 6.28 2.11 1.07
CA ALA A 157 4.87 2.48 1.03
C ALA A 157 4.62 4.00 0.99
N LYS A 158 5.38 4.79 1.77
CA LYS A 158 5.24 6.25 1.79
C LYS A 158 5.59 6.90 0.44
N ARG A 159 6.56 6.34 -0.28
CA ARG A 159 7.02 6.82 -1.59
C ARG A 159 6.16 6.28 -2.74
N ASP A 160 5.82 5.00 -2.68
CA ASP A 160 5.40 4.22 -3.84
C ASP A 160 3.90 3.96 -3.94
N MET A 161 3.14 4.01 -2.84
CA MET A 161 1.69 3.72 -2.88
C MET A 161 0.92 4.62 -3.83
N TRP A 162 1.29 5.91 -3.91
CA TRP A 162 0.71 6.84 -4.87
C TRP A 162 1.37 6.77 -6.25
N ARG A 163 2.69 6.55 -6.30
CA ARG A 163 3.48 6.54 -7.55
C ARG A 163 3.15 5.35 -8.44
N CYS A 164 3.00 4.17 -7.85
CA CYS A 164 2.81 2.90 -8.53
C CYS A 164 1.96 1.93 -7.68
N PRO A 165 0.65 2.20 -7.51
CA PRO A 165 -0.21 1.45 -6.59
C PRO A 165 -0.29 -0.07 -6.88
N THR A 166 -0.20 -0.46 -8.15
CA THR A 166 -0.36 -1.86 -8.58
C THR A 166 0.87 -2.43 -9.30
N GLN A 167 1.67 -1.61 -9.98
CA GLN A 167 2.81 -2.05 -10.77
C GLN A 167 3.97 -1.05 -10.62
N CYS A 168 5.07 -1.46 -9.99
CA CYS A 168 6.29 -0.67 -9.85
C CYS A 168 7.44 -1.34 -10.61
N ASP A 169 7.96 -0.69 -11.64
CA ASP A 169 9.06 -1.23 -12.45
C ASP A 169 10.39 -0.55 -12.13
N TRP A 170 11.43 -1.36 -11.98
CA TRP A 170 12.82 -0.95 -11.78
C TRP A 170 13.70 -1.57 -12.87
N ILE A 171 14.78 -0.87 -13.21
CA ILE A 171 15.77 -1.36 -14.18
C ILE A 171 17.15 -1.20 -13.56
N ALA A 172 17.87 -2.32 -13.40
CA ALA A 172 19.25 -2.30 -12.95
C ALA A 172 20.18 -1.93 -14.13
N THR A 173 20.88 -0.80 -14.03
CA THR A 173 21.83 -0.33 -15.05
C THR A 173 23.15 0.15 -14.43
N LYS A 174 24.20 0.31 -15.23
CA LYS A 174 25.52 0.78 -14.74
C LYS A 174 25.50 2.19 -14.15
N LYS A 175 24.48 3.01 -14.42
CA LYS A 175 24.38 4.39 -13.95
C LYS A 175 23.69 4.52 -12.59
N GLY A 176 23.32 3.40 -11.97
CA GLY A 176 22.37 3.36 -10.86
C GLY A 176 20.96 3.08 -11.35
#